data_AF-A0A9D5YUU0-F1
#
_entry.id   AF-A0A9D5YUU0-F1
#
_cell.length_a   1.000
_cell.length_b   1.000
_cell.length_c   1.000
_cell.angle_alpha   90.00
_cell.angle_beta   90.00
_cell.angle_gamma   90.00
#
_symmetry.space_group_name_H-M   'P 1'
#
loop_
_entity.id
_entity.type
_entity.pdbx_description
1 polymer ?
#
loop_
_entity_poly.entity_id
_entity_poly.type
_entity_poly.pdbx_seq_one_letter_code
_entity_poly.pdbx_strand_id
1 'polypeptide(L)'
;MDVKVRARFFADADCPWLEPLSTSLTLPPGGSALLSARITVPATQPYGSYGAKLLLSPRGAPATQTIVLPVGINVAGALSEAPIALGGGSGEPTPFDNYRVRGDFSWNDRSESGDGRLYFIDVSAASPGRMWLTRTAWQDSVPTDVDTLIFGPQPDGFSTPGDSYYLPVYGPNTLAPVGGERSPGRPDWRFRTTSGGTVDYAVGPMSAGLHAFFLHNILFSGEVFDVPLRVDVGALDVAPYPLSFRSTTSSLVGAVTLTSSLALPDLSVTVYGPTRVQTFRNQPIATRVIGSVQPNWFHRFQTSGIGRIDLETFAASPATHDIDLYLYRDGADGTNPDGQFRYPQEVVASSIGFDAHERITLSLPPDGDYLAGIYGFTVDDVGYFDFAVRNAQGTGLIEVSPAVLGNLAPGTPKSFQINAPLGQPGDYTGYMLIGPAESPHAAGFSLPLAFFLAGDADGSGVVDARDYLTWPRHWHAEHLVPAGLDVNGDGVFNADDAVRLIAPVSGKPGPKAR
;
A
#
# COMPACT_ATOMS: atom_id res chain seq x y z
N MET A 1 -28.65 -29.10 -10.29
CA MET A 1 -27.25 -28.62 -10.36
C MET A 1 -26.72 -29.14 -11.68
N ASP A 2 -26.61 -28.27 -12.67
CA ASP A 2 -26.19 -28.66 -14.01
C ASP A 2 -24.68 -28.54 -14.09
N VAL A 3 -23.99 -29.67 -14.22
CA VAL A 3 -22.53 -29.69 -14.39
C VAL A 3 -22.23 -29.43 -15.87
N LYS A 4 -21.58 -28.30 -16.15
CA LYS A 4 -21.07 -27.99 -17.49
C LYS A 4 -19.64 -28.53 -17.61
N VAL A 5 -19.37 -29.29 -18.66
CA VAL A 5 -18.02 -29.80 -18.97
C VAL A 5 -17.59 -29.29 -20.34
N ARG A 6 -16.35 -28.82 -20.45
CA ARG A 6 -15.76 -28.39 -21.71
C ARG A 6 -14.35 -28.94 -21.84
N ALA A 7 -14.10 -29.67 -22.93
CA ALA A 7 -12.75 -30.08 -23.33
C ALA A 7 -12.25 -29.15 -24.44
N ARG A 8 -11.01 -28.67 -24.33
CA ARG A 8 -10.30 -27.94 -25.38
C ARG A 8 -9.00 -28.67 -25.71
N PHE A 9 -8.68 -28.74 -26.99
CA PHE A 9 -7.46 -29.34 -27.49
C PHE A 9 -6.62 -28.25 -28.14
N PHE A 10 -5.31 -28.29 -27.89
CA PHE A 10 -4.36 -27.31 -28.40
C PHE A 10 -3.30 -28.04 -29.21
N ALA A 11 -2.80 -27.38 -30.25
CA ALA A 11 -1.66 -27.84 -31.04
C ALA A 11 -0.59 -26.75 -31.03
N ASP A 12 0.66 -27.16 -31.21
CA ASP A 12 1.76 -26.21 -31.36
C ASP A 12 1.58 -25.38 -32.63
N ALA A 13 1.87 -24.09 -32.51
CA ALA A 13 1.87 -23.14 -33.61
C ALA A 13 3.19 -22.36 -33.60
N ASP A 14 3.68 -22.01 -34.78
CA ASP A 14 4.88 -21.19 -34.91
C ASP A 14 4.68 -19.81 -34.26
N CYS A 15 5.70 -19.36 -33.55
CA CYS A 15 5.66 -18.12 -32.80
C CYS A 15 6.42 -17.02 -33.57
N PRO A 16 5.78 -15.89 -33.93
CA PRO A 16 6.40 -14.88 -34.80
C PRO A 16 7.55 -14.12 -34.15
N TRP A 17 7.66 -14.14 -32.82
CA TRP A 17 8.71 -13.42 -32.10
C TRP A 17 9.95 -14.26 -31.80
N LEU A 18 9.96 -15.56 -32.09
CA LEU A 18 11.09 -16.46 -31.82
C LEU A 18 11.54 -17.17 -33.09
N GLU A 19 12.80 -16.93 -33.48
CA GLU A 19 13.38 -17.54 -34.68
C GLU A 19 14.70 -18.24 -34.34
N PRO A 20 14.85 -19.56 -34.59
CA PRO A 20 16.16 -20.21 -34.51
C PRO A 20 17.05 -19.71 -35.66
N LEU A 21 18.28 -19.29 -35.36
CA LEU A 21 19.23 -18.85 -36.38
C LEU A 21 19.85 -20.00 -37.18
N SER A 22 19.64 -21.24 -36.70
CA SER A 22 20.08 -22.48 -37.33
C SER A 22 18.97 -23.53 -37.21
N THR A 23 18.65 -24.21 -38.31
CA THR A 23 17.65 -25.30 -38.33
C THR A 23 18.26 -26.70 -38.09
N SER A 24 19.59 -26.77 -37.97
CA SER A 24 20.31 -28.00 -37.64
C SER A 24 21.60 -27.69 -36.89
N LEU A 25 22.01 -28.59 -35.99
CA LEU A 25 23.30 -28.54 -35.29
C LEU A 25 23.86 -29.95 -35.16
N THR A 26 25.19 -30.07 -35.05
CA THR A 26 25.87 -31.33 -34.75
C THR A 26 26.39 -31.29 -33.33
N LEU A 27 25.90 -32.19 -32.48
CA LEU A 27 26.37 -32.36 -31.11
C LEU A 27 27.29 -33.59 -31.04
N PRO A 28 28.62 -33.42 -30.92
CA PRO A 28 29.53 -34.55 -30.81
C PRO A 28 29.37 -35.27 -29.46
N PRO A 29 29.65 -36.59 -29.39
CA PRO A 29 29.64 -37.33 -28.12
C PRO A 29 30.52 -36.66 -27.06
N GLY A 30 29.94 -36.38 -25.89
CA GLY A 30 30.64 -35.74 -24.77
C GLY A 30 31.03 -34.27 -25.00
N GLY A 31 30.61 -33.66 -26.11
CA GLY A 31 30.90 -32.27 -26.41
C GLY A 31 29.71 -31.33 -26.23
N SER A 32 29.91 -30.07 -26.63
CA SER A 32 28.90 -29.02 -26.63
C SER A 32 28.70 -28.47 -28.04
N ALA A 33 27.54 -27.88 -28.29
CA ALA A 33 27.22 -27.16 -29.51
C ALA A 33 26.43 -25.90 -29.14
N LEU A 34 26.64 -24.83 -29.89
CA LEU A 34 25.92 -23.57 -29.69
C LEU A 34 24.65 -23.56 -30.54
N LEU A 35 23.51 -23.35 -29.88
CA LEU A 35 22.26 -22.99 -30.53
C LEU A 35 22.03 -21.49 -30.30
N SER A 36 21.82 -20.75 -31.39
CA SER A 36 21.46 -19.34 -31.32
C SER A 36 20.04 -19.13 -31.83
N ALA A 37 19.30 -18.26 -31.15
CA ALA A 37 17.97 -17.85 -31.55
C ALA A 37 17.86 -16.32 -31.44
N ARG A 38 16.99 -15.74 -32.27
CA ARG A 38 16.65 -14.33 -32.23
C ARG A 38 15.25 -14.17 -31.64
N ILE A 39 15.14 -13.25 -30.70
CA ILE A 39 13.85 -12.77 -30.18
C ILE A 39 13.58 -11.41 -30.79
N THR A 40 12.45 -11.27 -31.49
CA THR A 40 12.00 -10.00 -32.09
C THR A 40 10.56 -9.75 -31.66
N VAL A 41 10.37 -8.94 -30.63
CA VAL A 41 9.02 -8.60 -30.14
C VAL A 41 8.43 -7.50 -31.03
N PRO A 42 7.30 -7.74 -31.72
CA PRO A 42 6.65 -6.70 -32.50
C PRO A 42 6.20 -5.54 -31.62
N ALA A 43 6.26 -4.30 -32.13
CA ALA A 43 5.76 -3.13 -31.39
C ALA A 43 4.24 -3.22 -31.08
N THR A 44 3.50 -4.03 -31.84
CA THR A 44 2.07 -4.31 -31.64
C THR A 44 1.82 -5.50 -30.72
N GLN A 45 2.87 -6.15 -30.20
CA GLN A 45 2.71 -7.28 -29.29
C GLN A 45 2.01 -6.78 -28.01
N PRO A 46 0.86 -7.35 -27.64
CA PRO A 46 0.18 -6.91 -26.43
C PRO A 46 1.03 -7.16 -25.19
N TYR A 47 0.81 -6.38 -24.13
CA TYR A 47 1.52 -6.54 -22.86
C TYR A 47 1.17 -7.87 -22.19
N GLY A 48 2.12 -8.42 -21.43
CA GLY A 48 1.94 -9.65 -20.67
C GLY A 48 3.10 -10.64 -20.82
N SER A 49 2.89 -11.84 -20.31
CA SER A 49 3.86 -12.94 -20.35
C SER A 49 3.57 -13.87 -21.52
N TYR A 50 4.62 -14.30 -22.21
CA TYR A 50 4.50 -15.21 -23.35
C TYR A 50 5.50 -16.35 -23.21
N GLY A 51 5.01 -17.56 -23.48
CA GLY A 51 5.82 -18.77 -23.56
C GLY A 51 5.91 -19.27 -25.00
N ALA A 52 7.11 -19.68 -25.40
CA ALA A 52 7.37 -20.45 -26.60
C ALA A 52 8.37 -21.58 -26.26
N LYS A 53 8.71 -22.38 -27.26
CA LYS A 53 9.69 -23.45 -27.11
C LYS A 53 10.48 -23.64 -28.40
N LEU A 54 11.74 -24.02 -28.27
CA LEU A 54 12.51 -24.60 -29.36
C LEU A 54 12.50 -26.12 -29.20
N LEU A 55 12.18 -26.83 -30.27
CA LEU A 55 12.16 -28.29 -30.33
C LEU A 55 13.41 -28.79 -31.04
N LEU A 56 14.23 -29.56 -30.33
CA LEU A 56 15.46 -30.17 -30.85
C LEU A 56 15.21 -31.68 -31.01
N SER A 57 14.94 -32.10 -32.24
CA SER A 57 14.72 -33.51 -32.55
C SER A 57 15.98 -34.13 -33.19
N PRO A 58 16.54 -35.21 -32.64
CA PRO A 58 17.63 -35.92 -33.27
C PRO A 58 17.19 -36.49 -34.62
N ARG A 59 18.00 -36.29 -35.67
CA ARG A 59 17.66 -36.77 -37.02
C ARG A 59 17.54 -38.31 -37.02
N GLY A 60 16.41 -38.82 -37.50
CA GLY A 60 16.15 -40.27 -37.59
C GLY A 60 15.71 -40.93 -36.28
N ALA A 61 15.54 -40.16 -35.20
CA ALA A 61 14.99 -40.64 -33.94
C ALA A 61 13.46 -40.47 -33.85
N PRO A 62 12.77 -41.26 -33.01
CA PRO A 62 11.35 -41.04 -32.73
C PRO A 62 11.13 -39.70 -32.02
N ALA A 63 9.94 -39.13 -32.17
CA ALA A 63 9.56 -37.85 -31.56
C ALA A 63 9.73 -37.82 -30.03
N THR A 64 9.69 -39.00 -29.38
CA THR A 64 9.92 -39.19 -27.94
C THR A 64 11.33 -38.83 -27.48
N GLN A 65 12.29 -38.63 -28.40
CA GLN A 65 13.66 -38.20 -28.10
C GLN A 65 13.89 -36.70 -28.36
N THR A 66 12.82 -35.91 -28.46
CA THR A 66 12.91 -34.45 -28.66
C THR A 66 13.26 -33.75 -27.35
N ILE A 67 14.25 -32.87 -27.39
CA ILE A 67 14.59 -31.95 -26.29
C ILE A 67 13.75 -30.69 -26.44
N VAL A 68 13.12 -30.24 -25.35
CA VAL A 68 12.32 -29.02 -25.30
C VAL A 68 13.10 -27.95 -24.56
N LEU A 69 13.38 -26.83 -25.24
CA LEU A 69 13.96 -25.65 -24.63
C LEU A 69 12.88 -24.58 -24.44
N PRO A 70 12.40 -24.30 -23.21
CA PRO A 70 11.40 -23.28 -22.98
C PRO A 70 12.00 -21.88 -23.17
N VAL A 71 11.23 -20.99 -23.78
CA VAL A 71 11.59 -19.58 -23.96
C VAL A 71 10.44 -18.74 -23.42
N GLY A 72 10.72 -17.92 -22.41
CA GLY A 72 9.75 -16.98 -21.84
C GLY A 72 10.15 -15.55 -22.16
N ILE A 73 9.18 -14.70 -22.51
CA ILE A 73 9.36 -13.25 -22.61
C ILE A 73 8.26 -12.54 -21.83
N ASN A 74 8.59 -11.35 -21.30
CA ASN A 74 7.61 -10.42 -20.75
C ASN A 74 7.63 -9.16 -21.61
N VAL A 75 6.47 -8.78 -22.13
CA VAL A 75 6.30 -7.57 -22.92
C VAL A 75 5.80 -6.49 -21.98
N ALA A 76 6.70 -5.59 -21.59
CA ALA A 76 6.44 -4.52 -20.64
C ALA A 76 5.92 -3.26 -21.34
N GLY A 77 5.04 -2.53 -20.65
CA GLY A 77 4.67 -1.16 -21.01
C GLY A 77 5.67 -0.14 -20.46
N ALA A 78 5.55 1.09 -20.93
CA ALA A 78 6.27 2.24 -20.36
C ALA A 78 5.28 3.36 -20.08
N LEU A 79 5.11 3.75 -18.81
CA LEU A 79 4.20 4.82 -18.44
C LEU A 79 4.89 6.18 -18.63
N SER A 80 4.29 7.05 -19.43
CA SER A 80 4.72 8.45 -19.58
C SER A 80 3.74 9.40 -18.88
N GLU A 81 2.51 9.50 -19.40
CA GLU A 81 1.42 10.28 -18.80
C GLU A 81 0.04 9.66 -19.04
N ALA A 82 -0.18 9.08 -20.22
CA ALA A 82 -1.43 8.42 -20.57
C ALA A 82 -1.58 7.07 -19.84
N PRO A 83 -2.81 6.67 -19.46
CA PRO A 83 -3.05 5.36 -18.88
C PRO A 83 -2.77 4.24 -19.89
N ILE A 84 -2.32 3.09 -19.38
CA ILE A 84 -2.03 1.89 -20.16
C ILE A 84 -3.15 0.89 -19.92
N ALA A 85 -3.70 0.35 -21.01
CA ALA A 85 -4.62 -0.78 -20.94
C ALA A 85 -3.84 -2.10 -20.99
N LEU A 86 -4.07 -2.94 -19.99
CA LEU A 86 -3.63 -4.32 -19.90
C LEU A 86 -4.86 -5.23 -20.03
N GLY A 87 -4.68 -6.47 -20.47
CA GLY A 87 -5.83 -7.36 -20.67
C GLY A 87 -6.66 -6.98 -21.90
N GLY A 88 -7.94 -7.36 -21.90
CA GLY A 88 -8.95 -6.89 -22.86
C GLY A 88 -8.85 -7.46 -24.28
N GLY A 89 -8.03 -8.48 -24.52
CA GLY A 89 -7.85 -9.07 -25.84
C GLY A 89 -9.06 -9.87 -26.33
N SER A 90 -9.45 -9.63 -27.58
CA SER A 90 -10.43 -10.42 -28.31
C SER A 90 -9.73 -11.56 -29.05
N GLY A 91 -10.03 -12.80 -28.70
CA GLY A 91 -9.43 -13.98 -29.33
C GLY A 91 -9.93 -15.25 -28.68
N GLU A 92 -9.75 -16.38 -29.35
CA GLU A 92 -10.04 -17.69 -28.76
C GLU A 92 -9.08 -17.95 -27.59
N PRO A 93 -9.57 -18.46 -26.44
CA PRO A 93 -8.70 -18.65 -25.29
C PRO A 93 -7.63 -19.71 -25.54
N THR A 94 -6.38 -19.35 -25.29
CA THR A 94 -5.21 -20.24 -25.34
C THR A 94 -4.80 -20.69 -23.93
N PRO A 95 -3.97 -21.74 -23.77
CA PRO A 95 -3.54 -22.20 -22.44
C PRO A 95 -2.88 -21.08 -21.63
N PHE A 96 -2.04 -20.27 -22.29
CA PHE A 96 -1.29 -19.16 -21.70
C PHE A 96 -1.85 -17.78 -22.12
N ASP A 97 -3.18 -17.67 -22.17
CA ASP A 97 -3.87 -16.43 -22.54
C ASP A 97 -3.69 -15.33 -21.50
N ASN A 98 -3.24 -14.13 -21.89
CA ASN A 98 -3.08 -13.00 -20.98
C ASN A 98 -4.42 -12.37 -20.54
N TYR A 99 -5.51 -12.57 -21.28
CA TYR A 99 -6.72 -11.74 -21.17
C TYR A 99 -7.85 -12.33 -20.32
N ARG A 100 -7.70 -13.56 -19.83
CA ARG A 100 -8.76 -14.29 -19.14
C ARG A 100 -8.21 -15.01 -17.92
N VAL A 101 -8.96 -15.08 -16.83
CA VAL A 101 -8.68 -15.98 -15.70
C VAL A 101 -9.66 -17.17 -15.68
N ARG A 102 -9.24 -18.25 -15.02
CA ARG A 102 -10.00 -19.51 -14.91
C ARG A 102 -10.08 -19.97 -13.46
N GLY A 103 -11.04 -20.84 -13.18
CA GLY A 103 -11.30 -21.40 -11.85
C GLY A 103 -10.25 -22.40 -11.34
N ASP A 104 -8.98 -22.27 -11.75
CA ASP A 104 -7.89 -23.13 -11.29
C ASP A 104 -7.40 -22.64 -9.92
N PHE A 105 -8.09 -22.99 -8.82
CA PHE A 105 -7.67 -22.62 -7.46
C PHE A 105 -7.79 -23.79 -6.47
N SER A 106 -7.11 -23.66 -5.34
CA SER A 106 -7.05 -24.66 -4.27
C SER A 106 -7.52 -24.05 -2.96
N TRP A 107 -8.45 -24.73 -2.28
CA TRP A 107 -8.97 -24.34 -0.96
C TRP A 107 -7.98 -24.58 0.19
N ASN A 108 -6.79 -25.10 -0.09
CA ASN A 108 -5.78 -25.47 0.91
C ASN A 108 -4.84 -24.30 1.33
N ASP A 109 -5.37 -23.08 1.39
CA ASP A 109 -4.79 -21.93 2.14
C ASP A 109 -3.40 -21.43 1.70
N ARG A 110 -3.15 -21.34 0.39
CA ARG A 110 -1.90 -20.77 -0.14
C ARG A 110 -2.15 -19.59 -1.06
N SER A 111 -1.42 -18.49 -0.84
CA SER A 111 -1.45 -17.27 -1.64
C SER A 111 -1.09 -17.49 -3.11
N GLU A 112 -0.41 -18.58 -3.44
CA GLU A 112 -0.07 -18.96 -4.81
C GLU A 112 -1.18 -19.75 -5.51
N SER A 113 -2.27 -20.10 -4.81
CA SER A 113 -3.37 -20.87 -5.40
C SER A 113 -4.30 -19.94 -6.19
N GLY A 114 -4.64 -20.31 -7.42
CA GLY A 114 -5.45 -19.49 -8.30
C GLY A 114 -4.82 -19.36 -9.67
N ASP A 115 -5.64 -19.01 -10.65
CA ASP A 115 -5.15 -18.54 -11.95
C ASP A 115 -4.79 -17.05 -11.85
N GLY A 116 -3.76 -16.61 -12.57
CA GLY A 116 -3.36 -15.20 -12.50
C GLY A 116 -2.54 -14.70 -13.67
N ARG A 117 -2.54 -13.38 -13.87
CA ARG A 117 -1.91 -12.71 -15.01
C ARG A 117 -0.92 -11.67 -14.52
N LEU A 118 0.30 -11.75 -15.05
CA LEU A 118 1.39 -10.86 -14.68
C LEU A 118 1.67 -9.90 -15.83
N TYR A 119 1.67 -8.62 -15.51
CA TYR A 119 2.01 -7.54 -16.42
C TYR A 119 3.15 -6.72 -15.84
N PHE A 120 3.91 -6.07 -16.71
CA PHE A 120 5.07 -5.28 -16.31
C PHE A 120 4.97 -3.89 -16.91
N ILE A 121 5.30 -2.87 -16.13
CA ILE A 121 5.38 -1.47 -16.59
C ILE A 121 6.67 -0.88 -16.04
N ASP A 122 7.47 -0.29 -16.92
CA ASP A 122 8.65 0.46 -16.53
C ASP A 122 8.32 1.95 -16.38
N VAL A 123 8.89 2.57 -15.34
CA VAL A 123 8.70 3.99 -15.02
C VAL A 123 10.06 4.66 -15.01
N SER A 124 10.27 5.62 -15.92
CA SER A 124 11.55 6.33 -16.00
C SER A 124 11.81 7.23 -14.78
N ALA A 125 10.76 7.86 -14.25
CA ALA A 125 10.83 8.75 -13.09
C ALA A 125 9.45 8.87 -12.43
N ALA A 126 9.43 8.99 -11.10
CA ALA A 126 8.22 9.23 -10.32
C ALA A 126 8.45 10.38 -9.33
N SER A 127 7.53 11.33 -9.28
CA SER A 127 7.55 12.42 -8.29
C SER A 127 7.11 11.89 -6.92
N PRO A 128 7.62 12.46 -5.81
CA PRO A 128 7.12 12.12 -4.48
C PRO A 128 5.61 12.30 -4.39
N GLY A 129 4.91 11.28 -3.89
CA GLY A 129 3.45 11.30 -3.73
C GLY A 129 2.64 10.86 -4.93
N ARG A 130 3.31 10.55 -6.06
CA ARG A 130 2.65 9.92 -7.19
C ARG A 130 2.36 8.46 -6.84
N MET A 131 1.11 8.06 -7.05
CA MET A 131 0.62 6.72 -6.76
C MET A 131 0.24 6.03 -8.08
N TRP A 132 0.42 4.71 -8.15
CA TRP A 132 -0.32 3.87 -9.06
C TRP A 132 -1.81 3.91 -8.72
N LEU A 133 -2.63 3.91 -9.77
CA LEU A 133 -4.07 3.69 -9.69
C LEU A 133 -4.47 2.71 -10.79
N THR A 134 -5.07 1.59 -10.41
CA THR A 134 -5.61 0.62 -11.38
C THR A 134 -7.12 0.60 -11.32
N ARG A 135 -7.75 0.30 -12.46
CA ARG A 135 -9.15 -0.10 -12.55
C ARG A 135 -9.22 -1.46 -13.24
N THR A 136 -9.44 -2.51 -12.49
CA THR A 136 -9.60 -3.88 -12.98
C THR A 136 -11.09 -4.16 -13.17
N ALA A 137 -11.47 -4.78 -14.28
CA ALA A 137 -12.85 -5.16 -14.53
C ALA A 137 -12.91 -6.51 -15.23
N TRP A 138 -13.87 -7.34 -14.84
CA TRP A 138 -14.06 -8.67 -15.43
C TRP A 138 -15.51 -8.93 -15.85
N GLN A 139 -15.65 -9.82 -16.84
CA GLN A 139 -16.92 -10.21 -17.43
C GLN A 139 -17.42 -11.52 -16.82
N ASP A 140 -17.93 -11.43 -15.59
CA ASP A 140 -18.60 -12.52 -14.89
C ASP A 140 -19.62 -11.98 -13.87
N SER A 141 -20.02 -12.78 -12.89
CA SER A 141 -20.86 -12.39 -11.76
C SER A 141 -20.16 -12.62 -10.41
N VAL A 142 -20.73 -12.03 -9.35
CA VAL A 142 -20.38 -12.38 -7.96
C VAL A 142 -20.73 -13.87 -7.74
N PRO A 143 -19.85 -14.69 -7.15
CA PRO A 143 -18.72 -14.27 -6.31
C PRO A 143 -17.34 -14.34 -6.98
N THR A 144 -17.22 -14.23 -8.32
CA THR A 144 -15.89 -14.15 -8.94
C THR A 144 -15.16 -12.89 -8.47
N ASP A 145 -13.91 -13.07 -8.04
CA ASP A 145 -13.10 -12.06 -7.37
C ASP A 145 -11.67 -12.07 -7.93
N VAL A 146 -11.22 -10.91 -8.43
CA VAL A 146 -9.91 -10.74 -9.06
C VAL A 146 -9.17 -9.58 -8.44
N ASP A 147 -8.25 -9.91 -7.54
CA ASP A 147 -7.39 -8.94 -6.87
C ASP A 147 -6.32 -8.42 -7.81
N THR A 148 -5.97 -7.14 -7.66
CA THR A 148 -4.78 -6.57 -8.28
C THR A 148 -3.72 -6.31 -7.21
N LEU A 149 -2.57 -6.99 -7.34
CA LEU A 149 -1.38 -6.74 -6.52
C LEU A 149 -0.36 -5.93 -7.32
N ILE A 150 0.22 -4.92 -6.68
CA ILE A 150 1.19 -4.01 -7.29
C ILE A 150 2.55 -4.27 -6.64
N PHE A 151 3.52 -4.63 -7.45
CA PHE A 151 4.90 -4.85 -7.05
C PHE A 151 5.79 -3.76 -7.61
N GLY A 152 6.69 -3.23 -6.78
CA GLY A 152 7.66 -2.21 -7.15
C GLY A 152 9.09 -2.66 -6.88
N PRO A 153 10.08 -1.95 -7.44
CA PRO A 153 11.49 -2.27 -7.27
C PRO A 153 11.90 -2.05 -5.81
N GLN A 154 12.53 -3.05 -5.21
CA GLN A 154 13.13 -2.99 -3.88
C GLN A 154 14.54 -3.59 -3.90
N PRO A 155 15.49 -3.01 -3.16
CA PRO A 155 16.82 -3.58 -3.03
C PRO A 155 16.76 -4.91 -2.27
N ASP A 156 17.56 -5.88 -2.69
CA ASP A 156 17.79 -7.14 -1.96
C ASP A 156 19.27 -7.57 -2.04
N GLY A 157 19.65 -8.59 -1.27
CA GLY A 157 21.03 -9.12 -1.30
C GLY A 157 21.43 -9.80 -2.62
N PHE A 158 20.46 -10.15 -3.48
CA PHE A 158 20.73 -10.79 -4.77
C PHE A 158 21.03 -9.78 -5.89
N SER A 159 20.51 -8.56 -5.75
CA SER A 159 20.56 -7.47 -6.74
C SER A 159 21.47 -6.31 -6.33
N THR A 160 21.95 -6.28 -5.09
CA THR A 160 22.83 -5.21 -4.58
C THR A 160 24.32 -5.53 -4.76
N PRO A 161 25.07 -4.78 -5.60
CA PRO A 161 26.50 -4.99 -5.74
C PRO A 161 27.26 -4.83 -4.42
N GLY A 162 28.06 -5.84 -4.07
CA GLY A 162 28.83 -5.88 -2.81
C GLY A 162 28.22 -6.78 -1.73
N ASP A 163 27.00 -7.26 -1.90
CA ASP A 163 26.43 -8.32 -1.05
C ASP A 163 27.04 -9.70 -1.38
N SER A 164 27.14 -10.57 -0.37
CA SER A 164 27.59 -11.96 -0.51
C SER A 164 26.72 -12.83 -1.44
N TYR A 165 25.44 -12.48 -1.61
CA TYR A 165 24.49 -13.22 -2.45
C TYR A 165 24.32 -12.62 -3.85
N TYR A 166 25.02 -11.53 -4.17
CA TYR A 166 24.89 -10.81 -5.42
C TYR A 166 25.26 -11.67 -6.63
N LEU A 167 24.33 -11.82 -7.57
CA LEU A 167 24.61 -12.36 -8.91
C LEU A 167 24.06 -11.42 -9.97
N PRO A 168 24.86 -10.98 -10.96
CA PRO A 168 24.41 -10.06 -12.02
C PRO A 168 23.18 -10.52 -12.81
N VAL A 169 22.87 -11.82 -12.77
CA VAL A 169 21.72 -12.43 -13.46
C VAL A 169 20.37 -12.03 -12.85
N TYR A 170 20.32 -11.64 -11.58
CA TYR A 170 19.08 -11.29 -10.89
C TYR A 170 18.58 -9.88 -11.19
N GLY A 171 19.32 -9.11 -11.99
CA GLY A 171 18.94 -7.76 -12.36
C GLY A 171 19.19 -6.74 -11.25
N PRO A 172 18.72 -5.49 -11.45
CA PRO A 172 19.09 -4.37 -10.59
C PRO A 172 18.31 -4.30 -9.27
N ASN A 173 17.15 -4.95 -9.17
CA ASN A 173 16.29 -4.96 -7.98
C ASN A 173 15.40 -6.22 -7.96
N THR A 174 14.86 -6.53 -6.79
CA THR A 174 13.72 -7.45 -6.63
C THR A 174 12.41 -6.70 -6.84
N LEU A 175 11.32 -7.41 -7.13
CA LEU A 175 9.97 -6.84 -7.12
C LEU A 175 9.22 -7.30 -5.88
N ALA A 176 8.88 -6.36 -5.00
CA ALA A 176 8.16 -6.63 -3.76
C ALA A 176 6.81 -5.90 -3.74
N PRO A 177 5.80 -6.42 -3.00
CA PRO A 177 4.51 -5.75 -2.85
C PRO A 177 4.68 -4.32 -2.33
N VAL A 178 4.14 -3.35 -3.08
CA VAL A 178 4.12 -1.92 -2.70
C VAL A 178 2.69 -1.41 -2.55
N GLY A 179 1.73 -2.08 -3.17
CA GLY A 179 0.31 -1.75 -3.09
C GLY A 179 -0.53 -2.87 -3.66
N GLY A 180 -1.81 -2.60 -3.83
CA GLY A 180 -2.79 -3.63 -4.13
C GLY A 180 -3.99 -3.55 -3.21
N GLU A 181 -4.96 -4.41 -3.48
CA GLU A 181 -6.15 -4.52 -2.64
C GLU A 181 -5.93 -5.34 -1.36
N ARG A 182 -4.88 -6.16 -1.39
CA ARG A 182 -4.52 -7.08 -0.32
C ARG A 182 -3.04 -6.91 0.05
N SER A 183 -2.77 -6.75 1.35
CA SER A 183 -1.42 -6.94 1.87
C SER A 183 -1.05 -8.43 1.76
N PRO A 184 0.18 -8.80 1.37
CA PRO A 184 0.62 -10.19 1.35
C PRO A 184 0.52 -10.81 2.76
N GLY A 185 -0.51 -11.62 2.98
CA GLY A 185 -0.83 -12.29 4.24
C GLY A 185 -1.88 -13.37 4.02
N ARG A 186 -2.12 -14.23 5.03
CA ARG A 186 -2.97 -15.45 4.94
C ARG A 186 -4.23 -15.23 4.08
N PRO A 187 -4.46 -16.02 3.02
CA PRO A 187 -5.64 -15.88 2.16
C PRO A 187 -6.93 -16.20 2.93
N ASP A 188 -7.80 -15.20 3.10
CA ASP A 188 -9.20 -15.44 3.40
C ASP A 188 -9.91 -15.50 2.05
N TRP A 189 -10.35 -16.70 1.65
CA TRP A 189 -11.05 -16.99 0.39
C TRP A 189 -12.47 -16.40 0.39
N ARG A 190 -12.58 -15.11 0.68
CA ARG A 190 -13.82 -14.37 0.81
C ARG A 190 -13.89 -13.37 -0.33
N PHE A 191 -15.07 -13.31 -0.95
CA PHE A 191 -15.38 -12.26 -1.91
C PHE A 191 -15.19 -10.88 -1.26
N ARG A 192 -14.33 -10.05 -1.83
CA ARG A 192 -14.11 -8.69 -1.39
C ARG A 192 -13.53 -7.86 -2.52
N THR A 193 -14.37 -7.02 -3.10
CA THR A 193 -13.94 -5.98 -4.03
C THR A 193 -14.23 -4.60 -3.46
N THR A 194 -13.46 -3.59 -3.86
CA THR A 194 -13.68 -2.18 -3.49
C THR A 194 -15.03 -1.64 -3.99
N SER A 195 -15.60 -2.23 -5.05
CA SER A 195 -16.93 -1.87 -5.56
C SER A 195 -18.08 -2.72 -5.01
N GLY A 196 -17.77 -3.88 -4.41
CA GLY A 196 -18.75 -4.92 -4.10
C GLY A 196 -19.29 -5.68 -5.32
N GLY A 197 -18.76 -5.43 -6.52
CA GLY A 197 -19.13 -6.05 -7.79
C GLY A 197 -17.92 -6.54 -8.59
N THR A 198 -18.00 -6.48 -9.92
CA THR A 198 -17.01 -7.05 -10.87
C THR A 198 -15.98 -6.02 -11.37
N VAL A 199 -15.79 -4.97 -10.59
CA VAL A 199 -14.84 -3.88 -10.84
C VAL A 199 -14.03 -3.67 -9.59
N ASP A 200 -12.75 -3.38 -9.76
CA ASP A 200 -11.87 -3.16 -8.63
C ASP A 200 -10.80 -2.11 -8.86
N TYR A 201 -10.34 -1.55 -7.75
CA TYR A 201 -9.39 -0.44 -7.72
C TYR A 201 -8.27 -0.72 -6.73
N ALA A 202 -7.04 -0.79 -7.25
CA ALA A 202 -5.85 -0.87 -6.43
C ALA A 202 -5.01 0.41 -6.51
N VAL A 203 -4.36 0.73 -5.39
CA VAL A 203 -3.42 1.84 -5.27
C VAL A 203 -2.12 1.38 -4.63
N GLY A 204 -1.03 2.05 -4.97
CA GLY A 204 0.29 1.83 -4.40
C GLY A 204 1.23 2.99 -4.72
N PRO A 205 2.30 3.21 -3.95
CA PRO A 205 3.29 4.23 -4.26
C PRO A 205 3.98 3.89 -5.59
N MET A 206 4.21 4.91 -6.40
CA MET A 206 4.96 4.79 -7.65
C MET A 206 6.42 5.19 -7.40
N SER A 207 7.35 4.39 -7.90
CA SER A 207 8.78 4.72 -7.92
C SER A 207 9.34 4.60 -9.34
N ALA A 208 10.61 5.00 -9.53
CA ALA A 208 11.31 4.75 -10.79
C ALA A 208 11.72 3.27 -10.88
N GLY A 209 11.68 2.71 -12.09
CA GLY A 209 12.04 1.34 -12.41
C GLY A 209 10.85 0.44 -12.74
N LEU A 210 11.15 -0.85 -12.91
CA LEU A 210 10.20 -1.88 -13.30
C LEU A 210 9.20 -2.16 -12.18
N HIS A 211 7.92 -2.17 -12.53
CA HIS A 211 6.83 -2.61 -11.66
C HIS A 211 6.14 -3.82 -12.28
N ALA A 212 5.52 -4.65 -11.43
CA ALA A 212 4.65 -5.73 -11.88
C ALA A 212 3.24 -5.59 -11.29
N PHE A 213 2.25 -5.95 -12.11
CA PHE A 213 0.84 -5.98 -11.75
C PHE A 213 0.38 -7.42 -11.87
N PHE A 214 0.06 -8.03 -10.75
CA PHE A 214 -0.43 -9.40 -10.71
C PHE A 214 -1.94 -9.37 -10.47
N LEU A 215 -2.68 -9.87 -11.46
CA LEU A 215 -4.11 -10.11 -11.35
C LEU A 215 -4.31 -11.53 -10.86
N HIS A 216 -4.93 -11.68 -9.70
CA HIS A 216 -5.03 -12.96 -9.04
C HIS A 216 -6.50 -13.32 -8.83
N ASN A 217 -6.92 -14.46 -9.40
CA ASN A 217 -8.26 -14.98 -9.19
C ASN A 217 -8.37 -15.61 -7.79
N ILE A 218 -8.99 -14.89 -6.86
CA ILE A 218 -9.18 -15.31 -5.47
C ILE A 218 -10.38 -16.26 -5.33
N LEU A 219 -11.48 -15.94 -6.02
CA LEU A 219 -12.72 -16.70 -5.95
C LEU A 219 -13.35 -16.78 -7.33
N PHE A 220 -13.96 -17.92 -7.66
CA PHE A 220 -14.50 -18.15 -9.00
C PHE A 220 -15.93 -18.68 -8.92
N SER A 221 -16.85 -18.02 -9.63
CA SER A 221 -18.29 -18.34 -9.67
C SER A 221 -18.57 -19.71 -10.29
N GLY A 222 -17.80 -20.09 -11.31
CA GLY A 222 -18.05 -21.27 -12.14
C GLY A 222 -19.19 -21.10 -13.15
N GLU A 223 -19.77 -19.90 -13.30
CA GLU A 223 -20.87 -19.66 -14.25
C GLU A 223 -20.39 -19.70 -15.72
N VAL A 224 -19.17 -19.20 -15.92
CA VAL A 224 -18.41 -19.25 -17.17
C VAL A 224 -17.09 -20.00 -16.95
N PHE A 225 -16.50 -20.51 -18.03
CA PHE A 225 -15.24 -21.25 -17.93
C PHE A 225 -13.98 -20.40 -18.11
N ASP A 226 -14.10 -19.25 -18.78
CA ASP A 226 -13.03 -18.27 -18.90
C ASP A 226 -13.65 -16.91 -18.60
N VAL A 227 -13.02 -16.13 -17.73
CA VAL A 227 -13.48 -14.80 -17.33
C VAL A 227 -12.58 -13.77 -18.00
N PRO A 228 -13.04 -13.09 -19.08
CA PRO A 228 -12.31 -11.97 -19.67
C PRO A 228 -12.12 -10.86 -18.66
N LEU A 229 -10.91 -10.31 -18.61
CA LEU A 229 -10.56 -9.18 -17.76
C LEU A 229 -9.85 -8.08 -18.54
N ARG A 230 -9.89 -6.87 -17.99
CA ARG A 230 -9.15 -5.69 -18.44
C ARG A 230 -8.68 -4.92 -17.22
N VAL A 231 -7.50 -4.33 -17.32
CA VAL A 231 -6.98 -3.40 -16.31
C VAL A 231 -6.58 -2.12 -17.01
N ASP A 232 -7.12 -0.99 -16.55
CA ASP A 232 -6.61 0.32 -16.92
C ASP A 232 -5.66 0.77 -15.81
N VAL A 233 -4.38 0.96 -16.14
CA VAL A 233 -3.34 1.38 -15.21
C VAL A 233 -2.96 2.82 -15.47
N GLY A 234 -3.02 3.65 -14.44
CA GLY A 234 -2.65 5.05 -14.50
C GLY A 234 -1.96 5.53 -13.22
N ALA A 235 -1.92 6.85 -13.07
CA ALA A 235 -1.35 7.53 -11.92
C ALA A 235 -2.41 8.38 -11.21
N LEU A 236 -2.27 8.50 -9.90
CA LEU A 236 -2.98 9.44 -9.04
C LEU A 236 -1.96 10.31 -8.31
N ASP A 237 -2.06 11.61 -8.50
CA ASP A 237 -1.24 12.63 -7.86
C ASP A 237 -2.09 13.37 -6.82
N VAL A 238 -1.52 13.54 -5.62
CA VAL A 238 -2.14 14.29 -4.52
C VAL A 238 -1.17 15.38 -4.08
N ALA A 239 -1.65 16.61 -3.96
CA ALA A 239 -0.87 17.76 -3.52
C ALA A 239 -1.58 18.49 -2.37
N PRO A 240 -0.85 18.87 -1.29
CA PRO A 240 0.56 18.60 -1.05
C PRO A 240 0.84 17.11 -0.77
N TYR A 241 2.08 16.67 -0.95
CA TYR A 241 2.54 15.35 -0.50
C TYR A 241 3.88 15.44 0.25
N PRO A 242 4.04 14.76 1.41
CA PRO A 242 2.98 14.07 2.14
C PRO A 242 1.87 15.03 2.57
N LEU A 243 0.65 14.54 2.70
CA LEU A 243 -0.41 15.32 3.33
C LEU A 243 0.00 15.53 4.79
N SER A 244 0.25 16.77 5.18
CA SER A 244 0.55 17.14 6.55
C SER A 244 0.10 18.57 6.75
N PHE A 245 -0.76 18.77 7.73
CA PHE A 245 -1.30 20.09 8.00
C PHE A 245 -1.03 20.47 9.46
N ARG A 246 -0.61 21.72 9.65
CA ARG A 246 -0.31 22.30 10.96
C ARG A 246 -1.12 23.56 11.15
N SER A 247 -1.54 23.83 12.38
CA SER A 247 -2.26 25.04 12.75
C SER A 247 -1.75 25.59 14.08
N THR A 248 -1.80 26.91 14.22
CA THR A 248 -1.57 27.62 15.49
C THR A 248 -2.87 27.96 16.22
N THR A 249 -4.00 27.49 15.69
CA THR A 249 -5.33 27.68 16.29
C THR A 249 -6.03 26.33 16.47
N SER A 250 -7.08 26.33 17.30
CA SER A 250 -7.90 25.13 17.57
C SER A 250 -8.71 24.63 16.37
N SER A 251 -8.60 25.27 15.20
CA SER A 251 -9.14 24.82 13.93
C SER A 251 -8.05 24.81 12.86
N LEU A 252 -8.19 23.96 11.86
CA LEU A 252 -7.26 23.86 10.75
C LEU A 252 -8.02 23.91 9.43
N VAL A 253 -7.49 24.65 8.46
CA VAL A 253 -7.96 24.66 7.08
C VAL A 253 -6.81 24.25 6.18
N GLY A 254 -7.03 23.22 5.37
CA GLY A 254 -6.03 22.69 4.44
C GLY A 254 -6.62 22.55 3.04
N ALA A 255 -5.81 22.84 2.01
CA ALA A 255 -6.19 22.62 0.63
C ALA A 255 -5.56 21.32 0.12
N VAL A 256 -6.35 20.51 -0.58
CA VAL A 256 -5.88 19.30 -1.28
C VAL A 256 -6.23 19.42 -2.76
N THR A 257 -5.31 19.04 -3.63
CA THR A 257 -5.52 18.94 -5.09
C THR A 257 -5.23 17.53 -5.56
N LEU A 258 -6.13 16.99 -6.38
CA LEU A 258 -6.04 15.67 -6.99
C LEU A 258 -5.89 15.80 -8.50
N THR A 259 -5.01 14.99 -9.09
CA THR A 259 -4.92 14.79 -10.54
C THR A 259 -4.81 13.31 -10.82
N SER A 260 -5.54 12.79 -11.81
CA SER A 260 -5.50 11.36 -12.17
C SER A 260 -5.30 11.24 -13.67
N SER A 261 -4.55 10.23 -14.14
CA SER A 261 -4.51 9.90 -15.57
C SER A 261 -5.67 9.01 -16.02
N LEU A 262 -6.40 8.41 -15.07
CA LEU A 262 -7.67 7.73 -15.31
C LEU A 262 -8.84 8.69 -15.12
N ALA A 263 -9.91 8.50 -15.90
CA ALA A 263 -11.17 9.20 -15.70
C ALA A 263 -11.88 8.61 -14.47
N LEU A 264 -12.23 9.46 -13.50
CA LEU A 264 -12.94 9.04 -12.28
C LEU A 264 -14.32 9.71 -12.24
N PRO A 265 -15.39 8.98 -12.60
CA PRO A 265 -16.74 9.53 -12.58
C PRO A 265 -17.23 9.75 -11.15
N ASP A 266 -17.94 10.85 -10.92
CA ASP A 266 -18.61 11.17 -9.65
C ASP A 266 -17.70 10.99 -8.42
N LEU A 267 -16.49 11.54 -8.51
CA LEU A 267 -15.47 11.45 -7.47
C LEU A 267 -15.98 12.04 -6.15
N SER A 268 -15.81 11.28 -5.07
CA SER A 268 -16.18 11.66 -3.72
C SER A 268 -14.99 11.57 -2.77
N VAL A 269 -15.05 12.32 -1.68
CA VAL A 269 -14.04 12.33 -0.63
C VAL A 269 -14.73 12.11 0.71
N THR A 270 -14.27 11.11 1.45
CA THR A 270 -14.70 10.84 2.82
C THR A 270 -13.49 10.96 3.74
N VAL A 271 -13.64 11.69 4.84
CA VAL A 271 -12.57 11.86 5.82
C VAL A 271 -13.03 11.41 7.20
N TYR A 272 -12.15 10.63 7.85
CA TYR A 272 -12.26 10.19 9.23
C TYR A 272 -11.33 11.01 10.12
N GLY A 273 -11.70 11.17 11.39
CA GLY A 273 -11.01 12.06 12.34
C GLY A 273 -11.59 13.48 12.33
N PRO A 274 -10.93 14.45 12.99
CA PRO A 274 -9.59 14.33 13.56
C PRO A 274 -9.67 13.60 14.91
N THR A 275 -8.72 12.71 15.16
CA THR A 275 -8.61 12.02 16.45
C THR A 275 -7.24 12.27 17.04
N ARG A 276 -7.19 12.61 18.33
CA ARG A 276 -5.92 12.87 19.00
C ARG A 276 -5.06 11.61 19.04
N VAL A 277 -3.79 11.76 18.70
CA VAL A 277 -2.81 10.68 18.80
C VAL A 277 -2.55 10.38 20.27
N GLN A 278 -2.54 9.09 20.63
CA GLN A 278 -2.12 8.67 21.97
C GLN A 278 -0.69 8.17 21.89
N THR A 279 0.15 8.59 22.83
CA THR A 279 1.54 8.16 22.92
C THR A 279 1.86 7.75 24.35
N PHE A 280 2.42 6.55 24.48
CA PHE A 280 2.88 5.99 25.74
C PHE A 280 4.39 5.92 25.67
N ARG A 281 5.08 6.69 26.50
CA ARG A 281 6.54 6.79 26.49
C ARG A 281 7.17 5.93 27.59
N ASN A 282 8.35 5.37 27.34
CA ASN A 282 9.16 4.65 28.32
C ASN A 282 8.36 3.58 29.08
N GLN A 283 7.60 2.76 28.36
CA GLN A 283 6.85 1.65 28.95
C GLN A 283 7.81 0.48 29.21
N PRO A 284 7.81 -0.13 30.41
CA PRO A 284 8.70 -1.24 30.72
C PRO A 284 8.28 -2.50 29.98
N ILE A 285 9.26 -3.28 29.52
CA ILE A 285 9.05 -4.59 28.91
C ILE A 285 10.15 -5.55 29.33
N ALA A 286 9.83 -6.83 29.40
CA ALA A 286 10.76 -7.90 29.75
C ALA A 286 10.56 -9.07 28.80
N THR A 287 11.59 -9.89 28.63
CA THR A 287 11.49 -11.10 27.80
C THR A 287 10.39 -12.02 28.30
N ARG A 288 9.57 -12.54 27.38
CA ARG A 288 8.46 -13.45 27.67
C ARG A 288 8.43 -14.59 26.66
N VAL A 289 8.18 -15.80 27.16
CA VAL A 289 8.08 -17.00 26.31
C VAL A 289 6.82 -16.93 25.44
N ILE A 290 6.99 -17.11 24.12
CA ILE A 290 5.90 -17.23 23.14
C ILE A 290 4.92 -18.34 23.57
N GLY A 291 3.62 -18.06 23.56
CA GLY A 291 2.55 -19.01 23.93
C GLY A 291 1.92 -18.76 25.29
N SER A 292 2.34 -17.74 26.04
CA SER A 292 1.58 -17.29 27.21
C SER A 292 0.35 -16.49 26.77
N VAL A 293 -0.79 -16.74 27.42
CA VAL A 293 -2.12 -16.19 27.04
C VAL A 293 -2.21 -14.65 27.15
N GLN A 294 -1.26 -13.98 27.80
CA GLN A 294 -1.32 -12.54 28.05
C GLN A 294 -0.09 -11.82 27.49
N PRO A 295 -0.24 -10.61 26.93
CA PRO A 295 0.88 -9.75 26.53
C PRO A 295 1.66 -9.20 27.73
N ASN A 296 2.90 -8.75 27.53
CA ASN A 296 3.69 -8.05 28.55
C ASN A 296 3.05 -6.71 28.90
N TRP A 297 2.59 -6.00 27.89
CA TRP A 297 1.93 -4.72 27.99
C TRP A 297 0.75 -4.69 27.03
N PHE A 298 -0.34 -4.01 27.38
CA PHE A 298 -1.48 -3.87 26.49
C PHE A 298 -2.19 -2.53 26.62
N HIS A 299 -2.84 -2.14 25.53
CA HIS A 299 -3.76 -1.02 25.48
C HIS A 299 -5.09 -1.45 24.89
N ARG A 300 -6.17 -1.22 25.63
CA ARG A 300 -7.54 -1.46 25.16
C ARG A 300 -8.14 -0.17 24.65
N PHE A 301 -8.85 -0.25 23.53
CA PHE A 301 -9.57 0.89 22.98
C PHE A 301 -10.81 0.40 22.23
N GLN A 302 -11.85 1.22 22.25
CA GLN A 302 -13.09 0.98 21.51
C GLN A 302 -13.06 1.81 20.23
N THR A 303 -13.62 1.26 19.16
CA THR A 303 -13.73 1.92 17.86
C THR A 303 -15.19 1.99 17.42
N SER A 304 -15.59 3.13 16.86
CA SER A 304 -16.88 3.29 16.20
C SER A 304 -16.74 4.22 14.99
N GLY A 305 -17.21 3.79 13.83
CA GLY A 305 -17.04 4.48 12.56
C GLY A 305 -15.57 4.73 12.25
N ILE A 306 -14.72 3.71 12.34
CA ILE A 306 -13.27 3.85 12.17
C ILE A 306 -12.82 3.70 10.71
N GLY A 307 -12.03 4.67 10.25
CA GLY A 307 -11.44 4.66 8.91
C GLY A 307 -10.11 3.92 8.86
N ARG A 308 -9.30 4.05 9.91
CA ARG A 308 -7.96 3.43 9.98
C ARG A 308 -7.49 3.25 11.42
N ILE A 309 -6.83 2.12 11.68
CA ILE A 309 -6.00 1.86 12.85
C ILE A 309 -4.54 1.83 12.39
N ASP A 310 -3.68 2.63 13.01
CA ASP A 310 -2.23 2.61 12.81
C ASP A 310 -1.54 2.61 14.18
N LEU A 311 -0.82 1.52 14.45
CA LEU A 311 -0.16 1.23 15.71
C LEU A 311 1.32 1.06 15.46
N GLU A 312 2.15 1.63 16.33
CA GLU A 312 3.60 1.64 16.11
C GLU A 312 4.36 1.58 17.43
N THR A 313 5.38 0.73 17.52
CA THR A 313 6.31 0.64 18.66
C THR A 313 7.70 1.11 18.29
N PHE A 314 8.48 1.56 19.27
CA PHE A 314 9.89 1.90 19.09
C PHE A 314 10.69 1.50 20.33
N ALA A 315 11.95 1.09 20.17
CA ALA A 315 12.86 0.97 21.30
C ALA A 315 13.08 2.34 21.96
N ALA A 316 12.86 2.42 23.27
CA ALA A 316 13.20 3.57 24.11
C ALA A 316 14.45 3.29 24.98
N SER A 317 15.03 2.09 24.87
CA SER A 317 16.26 1.71 25.55
C SER A 317 17.06 0.70 24.72
N PRO A 318 18.40 0.65 24.85
CA PRO A 318 19.24 -0.32 24.15
C PRO A 318 19.07 -1.75 24.64
N ALA A 319 18.33 -1.97 25.75
CA ALA A 319 17.99 -3.29 26.26
C ALA A 319 16.79 -3.93 25.53
N THR A 320 16.08 -3.17 24.70
CA THR A 320 14.92 -3.63 23.93
C THR A 320 15.35 -3.91 22.49
N HIS A 321 15.82 -5.14 22.25
CA HIS A 321 16.29 -5.55 20.94
C HIS A 321 15.13 -5.90 20.02
N ASP A 322 14.17 -6.69 20.52
CA ASP A 322 13.09 -7.28 19.74
C ASP A 322 11.80 -7.39 20.57
N ILE A 323 10.71 -6.83 20.06
CA ILE A 323 9.36 -6.92 20.63
C ILE A 323 8.36 -7.20 19.52
N ASP A 324 7.31 -7.97 19.81
CA ASP A 324 6.24 -8.24 18.85
C ASP A 324 4.99 -7.43 19.17
N LEU A 325 4.27 -7.00 18.13
CA LEU A 325 3.00 -6.30 18.24
C LEU A 325 1.86 -7.15 17.69
N TYR A 326 0.80 -7.35 18.48
CA TYR A 326 -0.42 -8.03 18.08
C TYR A 326 -1.63 -7.12 18.28
N LEU A 327 -2.60 -7.23 17.37
CA LEU A 327 -3.90 -6.57 17.49
C LEU A 327 -4.99 -7.63 17.56
N TYR A 328 -5.78 -7.56 18.63
CA TYR A 328 -6.92 -8.42 18.87
C TYR A 328 -8.22 -7.64 18.72
N ARG A 329 -9.28 -8.33 18.29
CA ARG A 329 -10.65 -7.80 18.31
C ARG A 329 -11.58 -8.81 18.98
N ASP A 330 -12.32 -8.35 19.98
CA ASP A 330 -13.26 -9.18 20.73
C ASP A 330 -14.36 -9.74 19.81
N GLY A 331 -14.61 -11.04 19.87
CA GLY A 331 -15.53 -11.78 19.00
C GLY A 331 -15.02 -12.01 17.57
N ALA A 332 -13.74 -11.75 17.27
CA ALA A 332 -13.18 -12.06 15.95
C ALA A 332 -13.09 -13.58 15.66
N ASP A 333 -13.16 -14.40 16.69
CA ASP A 333 -13.25 -15.87 16.60
C ASP A 333 -14.66 -16.37 16.19
N GLY A 334 -15.60 -15.45 15.96
CA GLY A 334 -17.00 -15.75 15.62
C GLY A 334 -17.91 -15.92 16.83
N THR A 335 -17.40 -15.73 18.05
CA THR A 335 -18.21 -15.65 19.27
C THR A 335 -18.76 -14.24 19.48
N ASN A 336 -19.77 -14.11 20.36
CA ASN A 336 -20.23 -12.79 20.77
C ASN A 336 -19.14 -12.12 21.62
N PRO A 337 -18.88 -10.81 21.42
CA PRO A 337 -17.93 -10.08 22.26
C PRO A 337 -18.23 -10.27 23.75
N ASP A 338 -17.26 -10.77 24.51
CA ASP A 338 -17.41 -11.14 25.92
C ASP A 338 -16.38 -10.47 26.85
N GLY A 339 -15.56 -9.57 26.30
CA GLY A 339 -14.50 -8.85 26.98
C GLY A 339 -13.22 -9.66 27.20
N GLN A 340 -13.14 -10.91 26.70
CA GLN A 340 -11.97 -11.77 26.81
C GLN A 340 -11.25 -11.93 25.48
N PHE A 341 -10.09 -11.27 25.36
CA PHE A 341 -9.22 -11.40 24.20
C PHE A 341 -8.46 -12.74 24.19
N ARG A 342 -8.67 -13.57 23.15
CA ARG A 342 -8.10 -14.93 23.05
C ARG A 342 -7.02 -15.05 21.98
N TYR A 343 -5.87 -15.58 22.37
CA TYR A 343 -4.80 -15.96 21.44
C TYR A 343 -4.90 -17.45 21.05
N PRO A 344 -4.73 -17.82 19.77
CA PRO A 344 -4.58 -16.93 18.61
C PRO A 344 -5.90 -16.54 17.94
N GLN A 345 -7.06 -17.01 18.44
CA GLN A 345 -8.32 -17.01 17.69
C GLN A 345 -8.87 -15.61 17.38
N GLU A 346 -8.55 -14.61 18.19
CA GLU A 346 -9.04 -13.24 18.02
C GLU A 346 -7.96 -12.26 17.54
N VAL A 347 -6.78 -12.77 17.16
CA VAL A 347 -5.74 -11.95 16.51
C VAL A 347 -6.23 -11.58 15.11
N VAL A 348 -6.35 -10.28 14.86
CA VAL A 348 -6.75 -9.74 13.55
C VAL A 348 -5.59 -9.14 12.76
N ALA A 349 -4.48 -8.83 13.42
CA ALA A 349 -3.22 -8.44 12.78
C ALA A 349 -2.04 -8.67 13.74
N SER A 350 -0.84 -8.80 13.18
CA SER A 350 0.41 -8.89 13.94
C SER A 350 1.57 -8.32 13.14
N SER A 351 2.58 -7.82 13.84
CA SER A 351 3.89 -7.44 13.34
C SER A 351 4.92 -8.11 14.26
N ILE A 352 5.77 -8.93 13.66
CA ILE A 352 6.68 -9.88 14.33
C ILE A 352 8.06 -9.83 13.67
N GLY A 353 8.59 -8.61 13.53
CA GLY A 353 9.89 -8.34 12.95
C GLY A 353 11.03 -8.94 13.78
N PHE A 354 12.25 -8.49 13.47
CA PHE A 354 13.45 -8.90 14.20
C PHE A 354 13.99 -7.79 15.09
N ASP A 355 13.23 -6.72 15.26
CA ASP A 355 13.62 -5.55 16.03
C ASP A 355 12.43 -4.96 16.81
N ALA A 356 12.65 -3.85 17.52
CA ALA A 356 11.59 -3.26 18.35
C ALA A 356 10.63 -2.32 17.60
N HIS A 357 10.86 -2.06 16.31
CA HIS A 357 10.03 -1.21 15.47
C HIS A 357 8.96 -2.04 14.78
N GLU A 358 7.84 -2.21 15.47
CA GLU A 358 6.70 -2.95 14.94
C GLU A 358 5.61 -2.00 14.48
N ARG A 359 4.92 -2.37 13.40
CA ARG A 359 3.82 -1.56 12.86
C ARG A 359 2.65 -2.39 12.38
N ILE A 360 1.46 -2.06 12.86
CA ILE A 360 0.19 -2.59 12.36
C ILE A 360 -0.60 -1.46 11.70
N THR A 361 -1.08 -1.68 10.48
CA THR A 361 -2.03 -0.81 9.79
C THR A 361 -3.24 -1.61 9.34
N LEU A 362 -4.45 -1.17 9.70
CA LEU A 362 -5.71 -1.69 9.19
C LEU A 362 -6.57 -0.54 8.65
N SER A 363 -7.04 -0.68 7.41
CA SER A 363 -7.98 0.25 6.78
C SER A 363 -9.40 -0.29 6.85
N LEU A 364 -10.35 0.56 7.22
CA LEU A 364 -11.77 0.23 7.41
C LEU A 364 -12.01 -1.04 8.25
N PRO A 365 -11.35 -1.22 9.41
CA PRO A 365 -11.60 -2.40 10.22
C PRO A 365 -13.01 -2.36 10.84
N PRO A 366 -13.62 -3.51 11.17
CA PRO A 366 -14.95 -3.54 11.77
C PRO A 366 -14.99 -2.89 13.15
N ASP A 367 -16.01 -2.07 13.42
CA ASP A 367 -16.22 -1.49 14.76
C ASP A 367 -16.22 -2.55 15.88
N GLY A 368 -15.79 -2.15 17.07
CA GLY A 368 -15.75 -3.03 18.24
C GLY A 368 -14.64 -2.69 19.23
N ASP A 369 -14.43 -3.59 20.18
CA ASP A 369 -13.40 -3.51 21.20
C ASP A 369 -12.10 -4.18 20.71
N TYR A 370 -11.01 -3.44 20.84
CA TYR A 370 -9.68 -3.84 20.41
C TYR A 370 -8.70 -3.85 21.58
N LEU A 371 -7.71 -4.73 21.46
CA LEU A 371 -6.55 -4.79 22.35
C LEU A 371 -5.28 -4.81 21.50
N ALA A 372 -4.42 -3.82 21.69
CA ALA A 372 -3.04 -3.89 21.23
C ALA A 372 -2.21 -4.61 22.31
N GLY A 373 -1.61 -5.73 21.98
CA GLY A 373 -0.77 -6.54 22.88
C GLY A 373 0.67 -6.53 22.42
N ILE A 374 1.58 -6.21 23.32
CA ILE A 374 3.02 -6.12 23.04
C ILE A 374 3.74 -7.20 23.85
N TYR A 375 4.58 -7.97 23.16
CA TYR A 375 5.31 -9.11 23.72
C TYR A 375 6.81 -8.85 23.63
N GLY A 376 7.55 -9.09 24.72
CA GLY A 376 9.00 -8.99 24.69
C GLY A 376 9.61 -10.28 24.16
N PHE A 377 10.21 -10.27 22.97
CA PHE A 377 10.85 -11.46 22.40
C PHE A 377 12.31 -11.56 22.82
N THR A 378 13.12 -10.54 22.51
CA THR A 378 14.52 -10.42 22.95
C THR A 378 14.72 -9.10 23.68
N VAL A 379 14.71 -9.16 25.01
CA VAL A 379 14.88 -8.00 25.91
C VAL A 379 15.86 -8.36 27.04
N ASP A 380 16.89 -7.54 27.24
CA ASP A 380 17.85 -7.71 28.32
C ASP A 380 17.24 -7.29 29.66
N ASP A 381 17.11 -8.22 30.61
CA ASP A 381 16.46 -8.04 31.93
C ASP A 381 15.10 -7.29 31.85
N VAL A 382 15.15 -5.94 31.89
CA VAL A 382 14.03 -5.03 31.63
C VAL A 382 14.49 -3.94 30.65
N GLY A 383 13.81 -3.86 29.52
CA GLY A 383 13.92 -2.78 28.55
C GLY A 383 12.74 -1.81 28.61
N TYR A 384 12.78 -0.79 27.76
CA TYR A 384 11.74 0.22 27.61
C TYR A 384 11.42 0.46 26.14
N PHE A 385 10.14 0.69 25.86
CA PHE A 385 9.64 1.01 24.52
C PHE A 385 8.67 2.19 24.55
N ASP A 386 8.49 2.81 23.40
CA ASP A 386 7.44 3.79 23.15
C ASP A 386 6.35 3.17 22.28
N PHE A 387 5.10 3.60 22.45
CA PHE A 387 3.96 3.12 21.67
C PHE A 387 3.05 4.26 21.25
N ALA A 388 2.67 4.29 19.97
CA ALA A 388 1.75 5.26 19.40
C ALA A 388 0.49 4.60 18.87
N VAL A 389 -0.67 5.17 19.21
CA VAL A 389 -1.99 4.76 18.70
C VAL A 389 -2.56 5.89 17.87
N ARG A 390 -2.79 5.62 16.58
CA ARG A 390 -3.38 6.55 15.61
C ARG A 390 -4.65 5.93 15.03
N ASN A 391 -5.77 6.17 15.71
CA ASN A 391 -7.09 5.70 15.28
C ASN A 391 -7.83 6.85 14.61
N ALA A 392 -7.96 6.84 13.29
CA ALA A 392 -8.76 7.84 12.58
C ALA A 392 -10.23 7.41 12.62
N GLN A 393 -10.99 7.92 13.59
CA GLN A 393 -12.37 7.52 13.85
C GLN A 393 -13.36 8.68 13.73
N GLY A 394 -14.62 8.33 13.44
CA GLY A 394 -15.73 9.26 13.27
C GLY A 394 -15.68 9.95 11.90
N THR A 395 -16.84 10.09 11.28
CA THR A 395 -17.03 10.87 10.05
C THR A 395 -17.70 12.21 10.37
N GLY A 396 -17.42 13.23 9.54
CA GLY A 396 -18.08 14.55 9.64
C GLY A 396 -17.50 15.50 10.69
N LEU A 397 -16.43 15.13 11.40
CA LEU A 397 -15.69 16.09 12.22
C LEU A 397 -14.70 16.90 11.36
N ILE A 398 -13.97 16.26 10.43
CA ILE A 398 -13.30 16.97 9.34
C ILE A 398 -14.32 17.22 8.23
N GLU A 399 -14.66 18.49 8.02
CA GLU A 399 -15.54 18.89 6.92
C GLU A 399 -14.75 18.98 5.62
N VAL A 400 -15.34 18.47 4.53
CA VAL A 400 -14.77 18.54 3.18
C VAL A 400 -15.63 19.45 2.31
N SER A 401 -15.01 20.43 1.64
CA SER A 401 -15.72 21.39 0.80
C SER A 401 -15.05 21.60 -0.56
N PRO A 402 -15.73 21.25 -1.68
CA PRO A 402 -16.94 20.44 -1.75
C PRO A 402 -16.65 18.95 -1.48
N ALA A 403 -17.55 18.23 -0.81
CA ALA A 403 -17.40 16.79 -0.53
C ALA A 403 -17.59 15.91 -1.78
N VAL A 404 -18.43 16.34 -2.72
CA VAL A 404 -18.60 15.71 -4.04
C VAL A 404 -17.86 16.57 -5.05
N LEU A 405 -16.82 16.00 -5.65
CA LEU A 405 -16.02 16.68 -6.65
C LEU A 405 -16.64 16.55 -8.05
N GLY A 406 -17.46 15.51 -8.28
CA GLY A 406 -18.00 15.16 -9.59
C GLY A 406 -16.93 14.58 -10.53
N ASN A 407 -17.21 14.46 -11.82
CA ASN A 407 -16.32 13.81 -12.80
C ASN A 407 -14.90 14.41 -12.88
N LEU A 408 -13.87 13.65 -12.50
CA LEU A 408 -12.47 14.00 -12.72
C LEU A 408 -12.03 13.48 -14.09
N ALA A 409 -11.79 14.40 -15.03
CA ALA A 409 -11.24 14.05 -16.34
C ALA A 409 -9.72 13.78 -16.23
N PRO A 410 -9.16 12.90 -17.08
CA PRO A 410 -7.72 12.63 -17.12
C PRO A 410 -6.90 13.92 -17.21
N GLY A 411 -5.85 14.02 -16.38
CA GLY A 411 -4.89 15.13 -16.35
C GLY A 411 -5.45 16.47 -15.85
N THR A 412 -6.73 16.53 -15.45
CA THR A 412 -7.36 17.78 -14.98
C THR A 412 -7.33 17.84 -13.46
N PRO A 413 -6.72 18.86 -12.83
CA PRO A 413 -6.69 18.97 -11.38
C PRO A 413 -8.08 19.31 -10.80
N LYS A 414 -8.39 18.76 -9.62
CA LYS A 414 -9.52 19.18 -8.78
C LYS A 414 -9.10 19.41 -7.35
N SER A 415 -9.57 20.50 -6.75
CA SER A 415 -9.22 20.87 -5.39
C SER A 415 -10.43 20.90 -4.46
N PHE A 416 -10.18 20.63 -3.18
CA PHE A 416 -11.13 20.79 -2.09
C PHE A 416 -10.41 21.28 -0.84
N GLN A 417 -11.19 21.81 0.10
CA GLN A 417 -10.72 22.20 1.42
C GLN A 417 -11.09 21.12 2.44
N ILE A 418 -10.20 20.89 3.40
CA ILE A 418 -10.46 20.18 4.64
C ILE A 418 -10.52 21.19 5.77
N ASN A 419 -11.56 21.13 6.61
CA ASN A 419 -11.68 21.94 7.81
C ASN A 419 -11.75 21.01 9.03
N ALA A 420 -10.76 21.07 9.91
CA ALA A 420 -10.65 20.17 11.06
C ALA A 420 -10.72 20.93 12.39
N PRO A 421 -11.66 20.62 13.29
CA PRO A 421 -11.65 21.12 14.67
C PRO A 421 -10.69 20.29 15.51
N LEU A 422 -9.59 20.89 15.96
CA LEU A 422 -8.54 20.20 16.73
C LEU A 422 -8.75 20.35 18.25
N GLY A 423 -9.41 21.41 18.72
CA GLY A 423 -9.70 21.57 20.14
C GLY A 423 -8.49 22.02 20.95
N GLN A 424 -7.72 21.09 21.53
CA GLN A 424 -6.54 21.37 22.38
C GLN A 424 -5.22 21.17 21.62
N PRO A 425 -4.10 21.79 22.05
CA PRO A 425 -2.79 21.53 21.46
C PRO A 425 -2.40 20.04 21.49
N GLY A 426 -1.80 19.58 20.39
CA GLY A 426 -1.29 18.23 20.23
C GLY A 426 -1.35 17.72 18.80
N ASP A 427 -0.94 16.46 18.65
CA ASP A 427 -0.98 15.73 17.39
C ASP A 427 -2.32 15.02 17.19
N TYR A 428 -2.79 15.05 15.96
CA TYR A 428 -4.04 14.47 15.51
C TYR A 428 -3.81 13.63 14.26
N THR A 429 -4.67 12.65 14.07
CA THR A 429 -4.70 11.81 12.87
C THR A 429 -6.07 11.88 12.23
N GLY A 430 -6.09 11.92 10.91
CA GLY A 430 -7.25 11.64 10.09
C GLY A 430 -6.90 10.62 9.02
N TYR A 431 -7.92 10.16 8.31
CA TYR A 431 -7.75 9.26 7.19
C TYR A 431 -8.74 9.63 6.10
N MET A 432 -8.21 9.86 4.90
CA MET A 432 -8.98 10.30 3.74
C MET A 432 -9.13 9.16 2.75
N LEU A 433 -10.38 8.87 2.39
CA LEU A 433 -10.74 7.97 1.32
C LEU A 433 -11.24 8.78 0.13
N ILE A 434 -10.77 8.41 -1.05
CA ILE A 434 -11.11 9.05 -2.32
C ILE A 434 -11.46 7.95 -3.31
N GLY A 435 -12.54 8.13 -4.06
CA GLY A 435 -12.86 7.23 -5.14
C GLY A 435 -14.10 7.62 -5.94
N PRO A 436 -14.25 7.04 -7.14
CA PRO A 436 -15.44 7.23 -7.97
C PRO A 436 -16.68 6.64 -7.29
N ALA A 437 -17.88 7.00 -7.76
CA ALA A 437 -19.11 6.50 -7.16
C ALA A 437 -19.23 4.95 -7.14
N GLU A 438 -18.65 4.26 -8.12
CA GLU A 438 -18.62 2.78 -8.15
C GLU A 438 -17.64 2.17 -7.16
N SER A 439 -16.67 2.93 -6.63
CA SER A 439 -15.72 2.51 -5.60
C SER A 439 -15.27 3.72 -4.76
N PRO A 440 -16.09 4.20 -3.80
CA PRO A 440 -15.81 5.44 -3.06
C PRO A 440 -14.53 5.39 -2.20
N HIS A 441 -13.98 4.19 -1.99
CA HIS A 441 -12.81 3.94 -1.14
C HIS A 441 -11.59 3.44 -1.92
N ALA A 442 -11.55 3.68 -3.23
CA ALA A 442 -10.48 3.24 -4.14
C ALA A 442 -9.06 3.64 -3.68
N ALA A 443 -8.89 4.82 -3.10
CA ALA A 443 -7.61 5.33 -2.63
C ALA A 443 -7.69 5.83 -1.19
N GLY A 444 -6.69 5.50 -0.37
CA GLY A 444 -6.64 5.90 1.04
C GLY A 444 -5.34 6.62 1.41
N PHE A 445 -5.47 7.75 2.10
CA PHE A 445 -4.35 8.61 2.50
C PHE A 445 -4.41 8.95 3.98
N SER A 446 -3.29 8.79 4.68
CA SER A 446 -3.15 9.30 6.04
C SER A 446 -3.16 10.82 6.04
N LEU A 447 -3.86 11.42 7.01
CA LEU A 447 -3.89 12.87 7.25
C LEU A 447 -3.32 13.19 8.65
N PRO A 448 -1.99 13.24 8.81
CA PRO A 448 -1.37 13.88 9.97
C PRO A 448 -1.81 15.35 10.10
N LEU A 449 -2.35 15.69 11.26
CA LEU A 449 -2.80 17.03 11.61
C LEU A 449 -2.14 17.42 12.93
N ALA A 450 -1.83 18.70 13.12
CA ALA A 450 -1.32 19.13 14.41
C ALA A 450 -1.75 20.56 14.75
N PHE A 451 -2.03 20.78 16.04
CA PHE A 451 -2.30 22.09 16.62
C PHE A 451 -1.23 22.38 17.67
N PHE A 452 -0.52 23.48 17.52
CA PHE A 452 0.47 23.96 18.48
C PHE A 452 0.11 25.38 18.91
N LEU A 453 0.48 25.78 20.13
CA LEU A 453 0.35 27.20 20.49
C LEU A 453 1.50 27.97 19.84
N ALA A 454 1.18 29.11 19.22
CA ALA A 454 2.23 30.02 18.75
C ALA A 454 3.08 30.46 19.95
N GLY A 455 4.38 30.18 19.91
CA GLY A 455 5.34 30.47 20.96
C GLY A 455 5.65 29.32 21.91
N ASP A 456 4.92 28.20 21.83
CA ASP A 456 5.18 26.99 22.61
C ASP A 456 6.26 26.16 21.91
N ALA A 457 7.50 26.50 22.22
CA ALA A 457 8.69 25.99 21.57
C ALA A 457 9.14 24.65 22.16
N ASP A 458 8.82 24.39 23.42
CA ASP A 458 9.14 23.15 24.10
C ASP A 458 8.02 22.09 24.01
N GLY A 459 6.87 22.46 23.43
CA GLY A 459 5.74 21.56 23.20
C GLY A 459 4.99 21.19 24.48
N SER A 460 5.13 21.99 25.54
CA SER A 460 4.51 21.75 26.84
C SER A 460 3.00 22.04 26.85
N GLY A 461 2.48 22.69 25.79
CA GLY A 461 1.09 23.14 25.71
C GLY A 461 0.85 24.46 26.45
N VAL A 462 1.90 25.15 26.89
CA VAL A 462 1.85 26.45 27.58
C VAL A 462 2.96 27.33 27.02
N VAL A 463 2.65 28.59 26.71
CA VAL A 463 3.66 29.58 26.34
C VAL A 463 4.18 30.27 27.60
N ASP A 464 5.39 29.94 28.04
CA ASP A 464 6.05 30.48 29.21
C ASP A 464 7.51 30.91 28.96
N ALA A 465 8.24 31.29 30.02
CA ALA A 465 9.62 31.77 29.89
C ALA A 465 10.60 30.71 29.38
N ARG A 466 10.30 29.42 29.54
CA ARG A 466 11.14 28.29 29.09
C ARG A 466 11.16 28.21 27.58
N ASP A 467 10.05 28.56 26.92
CA ASP A 467 10.00 28.59 25.47
C ASP A 467 11.01 29.56 24.88
N TYR A 468 11.05 30.79 25.40
CA TYR A 468 11.99 31.82 24.95
C TYR A 468 13.46 31.41 25.17
N LEU A 469 13.75 30.56 26.16
CA LEU A 469 15.10 30.04 26.39
C LEU A 469 15.54 29.02 25.34
N THR A 470 14.60 28.43 24.58
CA THR A 470 14.92 27.51 23.47
C THR A 470 15.21 28.25 22.17
N TRP A 471 14.70 29.48 21.99
CA TRP A 471 14.80 30.24 20.74
C TRP A 471 16.24 30.33 20.17
N PRO A 472 17.29 30.62 20.98
CA PRO A 472 18.64 30.70 20.45
C PRO A 472 19.16 29.38 19.85
N ARG A 473 18.60 28.23 20.23
CA ARG A 473 18.99 26.91 19.70
C ARG A 473 18.38 26.63 18.34
N HIS A 474 17.29 27.30 18.01
CA HIS A 474 16.53 27.10 16.77
C HIS A 474 16.68 28.27 15.79
N TRP A 475 17.40 29.33 16.18
CA TRP A 475 17.59 30.52 15.35
C TRP A 475 18.35 30.18 14.06
N HIS A 476 17.72 30.42 12.91
CA HIS A 476 18.19 29.97 11.58
C HIS A 476 18.39 28.46 11.45
N ALA A 477 17.76 27.64 12.31
CA ALA A 477 17.73 26.21 12.08
C ALA A 477 16.86 25.92 10.86
N GLU A 478 17.37 25.12 9.93
CA GLU A 478 16.61 24.58 8.81
C GLU A 478 16.19 23.14 9.19
N HIS A 479 14.92 22.79 8.94
CA HIS A 479 14.37 21.42 9.07
C HIS A 479 14.18 20.83 10.48
N LEU A 480 14.55 21.53 11.56
CA LEU A 480 14.31 21.12 12.96
C LEU A 480 13.73 22.25 13.82
N VAL A 481 12.86 23.05 13.20
CA VAL A 481 12.18 24.14 13.89
C VAL A 481 10.94 23.59 14.60
N PRO A 482 10.81 23.76 15.92
CA PRO A 482 9.58 23.47 16.64
C PRO A 482 8.41 24.21 16.00
N ALA A 483 7.28 23.54 15.83
CA ALA A 483 6.13 24.13 15.14
C ALA A 483 5.56 25.38 15.85
N GLY A 484 5.75 25.51 17.16
CA GLY A 484 5.43 26.73 17.90
C GLY A 484 6.35 27.91 17.59
N LEU A 485 7.52 27.68 16.98
CA LEU A 485 8.47 28.70 16.56
C LEU A 485 8.33 29.09 15.08
N ASP A 486 8.03 28.13 14.20
CA ASP A 486 7.78 28.40 12.77
C ASP A 486 6.32 28.84 12.53
N VAL A 487 6.01 30.07 12.94
CA VAL A 487 4.64 30.60 12.84
C VAL A 487 4.26 31.02 11.42
N ASN A 488 5.22 31.16 10.52
CA ASN A 488 4.96 31.50 9.12
C ASN A 488 4.89 30.26 8.21
N GLY A 489 5.38 29.10 8.66
CA GLY A 489 5.35 27.83 7.96
C GLY A 489 6.42 27.67 6.86
N ASP A 490 7.48 28.48 6.88
CA ASP A 490 8.57 28.44 5.89
C ASP A 490 9.68 27.44 6.24
N GLY A 491 9.59 26.79 7.41
CA GLY A 491 10.55 25.80 7.87
C GLY A 491 11.82 26.36 8.52
N VAL A 492 11.90 27.68 8.75
CA VAL A 492 13.08 28.37 9.29
C VAL A 492 12.68 29.38 10.35
N PHE A 493 13.04 29.13 11.62
CA PHE A 493 12.82 30.13 12.67
C PHE A 493 13.78 31.31 12.54
N ASN A 494 13.24 32.47 12.20
CA ASN A 494 14.02 33.69 11.98
C ASN A 494 13.36 34.94 12.59
N ALA A 495 13.86 36.13 12.20
CA ALA A 495 13.36 37.39 12.73
C ALA A 495 11.88 37.63 12.41
N ASP A 496 11.37 37.17 11.27
CA ASP A 496 9.97 37.32 10.90
C ASP A 496 9.05 36.52 11.84
N ASP A 497 9.46 35.31 12.23
CA ASP A 497 8.75 34.50 13.21
C ASP A 497 8.80 35.11 14.60
N ALA A 498 10.00 35.49 15.04
CA ALA A 498 10.20 36.10 16.35
C ALA A 498 9.39 37.39 16.52
N VAL A 499 9.30 38.22 15.47
CA VAL A 499 8.46 39.43 15.48
C VAL A 499 6.99 39.06 15.61
N ARG A 500 6.50 38.03 14.90
CA ARG A 500 5.11 37.57 15.00
C ARG A 500 4.78 36.99 16.38
N LEU A 501 5.76 36.35 17.02
CA LEU A 501 5.62 35.81 18.38
C LEU A 501 5.67 36.88 19.48
N ILE A 502 6.44 37.96 19.28
CA ILE A 502 6.61 39.05 20.27
C ILE A 502 5.57 40.17 20.07
N ALA A 503 5.03 40.35 18.86
CA ALA A 503 4.09 41.43 18.58
C ALA A 503 2.82 41.29 19.44
N PRO A 504 2.46 42.30 20.26
CA PRO A 504 1.22 42.26 21.01
C PRO A 504 0.05 42.31 20.03
N VAL A 505 -0.83 41.31 20.08
CA VAL A 505 -2.13 41.35 19.40
C VAL A 505 -2.81 42.67 19.80
N SER A 506 -2.86 43.61 18.87
CA SER A 506 -3.39 44.95 19.10
C SER A 506 -4.92 44.91 19.16
N GLY A 507 -5.44 44.34 20.24
CA GLY A 507 -6.86 44.34 20.62
C GLY A 507 -6.96 44.69 22.09
N LYS A 508 -6.80 45.98 22.43
CA LYS A 508 -6.90 46.48 23.81
C LYS A 508 -8.28 46.16 24.41
N PRO A 509 -8.37 45.48 25.57
CA PRO A 509 -9.44 45.75 26.52
C PRO A 509 -9.05 47.03 27.27
N GLY A 510 -9.87 48.07 27.18
CA GLY A 510 -9.65 49.31 27.94
C GLY A 510 -9.62 49.04 29.46
N PRO A 511 -8.77 49.75 30.23
CA PRO A 511 -8.68 49.53 31.66
C PRO A 511 -9.96 50.02 32.34
N LYS A 512 -10.67 49.14 33.04
CA LYS A 512 -11.68 49.55 34.02
C LYS A 512 -10.95 50.23 35.19
N ALA A 513 -11.25 51.51 35.38
CA ALA A 513 -10.79 52.28 36.53
C ALA A 513 -11.75 52.08 37.72
N ARG A 514 -11.12 51.72 38.85
CA ARG A 514 -11.57 51.68 40.26
C ARG A 514 -12.64 50.67 40.66
#